data_AF-X1U749-F1
#
_entry.id   AF-X1U749-F1
#
_cell.length_a   1.000
_cell.length_b   1.000
_cell.length_c   1.000
_cell.angle_alpha   90.00
_cell.angle_beta   90.00
_cell.angle_gamma   90.00
#
_symmetry.space_group_name_H-M   'P 1'
#
loop_
_entity.id
_entity.type
_entity.pdbx_description
1 polymer ?
#
loop_
_entity_poly.entity_id
_entity_poly.type
_entity_poly.pdbx_seq_one_letter_code
_entity_poly.pdbx_strand_id
1 'polypeptide(L)'
;MEEKLLYRSGSAKIEAKSFQSLNALCSVLQSTDYFIRVEGHTDNIPINNPEFPSNWELSTARAVNIVKYFVSEGDISPERLSAAGYADSKPVVPNVSKGNRAQNRRVEIILEFKEGKENG
;
A
#
# COMPACT_ATOMS: atom_id res chain seq x y z
N MET A 1 -4.62 4.47 3.84
CA MET A 1 -3.63 5.21 4.64
C MET A 1 -2.95 6.27 3.78
N GLU A 2 -2.94 7.54 4.20
CA GLU A 2 -2.27 8.61 3.44
C GLU A 2 -0.74 8.45 3.40
N GLU A 3 -0.11 8.79 2.28
CA GLU A 3 1.35 8.72 2.07
C GLU A 3 2.12 9.36 3.22
N LYS A 4 1.76 10.59 3.63
CA LYS A 4 2.50 11.36 4.63
C LYS A 4 2.58 10.67 6.01
N LEU A 5 1.65 9.75 6.27
CA LEU A 5 1.64 8.96 7.50
C LEU A 5 2.67 7.84 7.45
N LEU A 6 2.95 7.31 6.25
CA LEU A 6 3.80 6.13 6.00
C LEU A 6 5.21 6.48 5.51
N TYR A 7 5.33 7.48 4.65
CA TYR A 7 6.53 7.76 3.86
C TYR A 7 6.86 9.25 3.82
N ARG A 8 8.10 9.54 3.42
CA ARG A 8 8.46 10.84 2.84
C ARG A 8 8.00 10.92 1.38
N SER A 9 7.76 12.14 0.91
CA SER A 9 7.42 12.38 -0.51
C SER A 9 8.47 11.79 -1.42
N GLY A 10 8.04 11.03 -2.44
CA GLY A 10 8.92 10.38 -3.42
C GLY A 10 9.76 9.22 -2.91
N SER A 11 9.52 8.74 -1.68
CA SER A 11 10.20 7.57 -1.10
C SER A 11 9.24 6.41 -0.85
N ALA A 12 9.76 5.18 -0.88
CA ALA A 12 9.06 3.97 -0.44
C ALA A 12 9.52 3.48 0.95
N LYS A 13 10.46 4.16 1.62
CA LYS A 13 10.93 3.78 2.95
C LYS A 13 9.88 4.13 4.01
N ILE A 14 9.41 3.12 4.75
CA ILE A 14 8.47 3.31 5.85
C ILE A 14 9.14 4.14 6.95
N GLU A 15 8.51 5.23 7.35
CA GLU A 15 9.01 6.10 8.43
C GLU A 15 8.72 5.48 9.79
N ALA A 16 9.63 5.67 10.76
CA ALA A 16 9.52 5.07 12.09
C ALA A 16 8.21 5.39 12.83
N LYS A 17 7.66 6.60 12.63
CA LYS A 17 6.37 7.03 13.18
C LYS A 17 5.19 6.16 12.75
N SER A 18 5.33 5.43 11.65
CA SER A 18 4.26 4.64 11.03
C SER A 18 4.12 3.27 11.68
N PHE A 19 5.18 2.76 12.31
CA PHE A 19 5.24 1.39 12.84
C PHE A 19 4.19 1.14 13.93
N GLN A 20 3.86 2.13 14.75
CA GLN A 20 2.80 2.00 15.75
C GLN A 20 1.45 1.65 15.09
N SER A 21 1.06 2.37 14.04
CA SER A 21 -0.19 2.13 13.32
C SER A 21 -0.16 0.83 12.53
N LEU A 22 0.98 0.48 11.94
CA LEU A 22 1.14 -0.78 11.21
C LEU A 22 1.08 -1.99 12.15
N ASN A 23 1.68 -1.90 13.33
CA ASN A 23 1.61 -2.97 14.35
C ASN A 23 0.18 -3.21 14.82
N ALA A 24 -0.58 -2.14 15.08
CA ALA A 24 -1.99 -2.27 15.44
C ALA A 24 -2.79 -2.98 14.34
N LEU A 25 -2.49 -2.71 13.07
CA LEU A 25 -3.12 -3.40 11.96
C LEU A 25 -2.67 -4.87 11.86
N CYS A 26 -1.39 -5.17 12.02
CA CYS A 26 -0.90 -6.55 12.06
C CYS A 26 -1.65 -7.38 13.12
N SER A 27 -1.83 -6.85 14.33
CA SER A 27 -2.56 -7.55 15.39
C SER A 27 -4.01 -7.90 15.01
N VAL A 28 -4.67 -7.05 14.23
CA VAL A 28 -6.03 -7.33 13.73
C VAL A 28 -6.00 -8.34 12.59
N LEU A 29 -5.06 -8.22 11.65
CA LEU A 29 -5.00 -9.06 10.46
C LEU A 29 -4.56 -10.51 10.79
N GLN A 30 -3.68 -10.68 11.77
CA GLN A 30 -3.19 -11.97 12.23
C GLN A 30 -4.32 -12.87 12.75
N SER A 31 -5.36 -12.29 13.36
CA SER A 31 -6.52 -13.03 13.89
C SER A 31 -7.59 -13.33 12.84
N THR A 32 -7.29 -13.19 11.56
CA THR A 32 -8.25 -13.42 10.46
C THR A 32 -7.67 -14.37 9.43
N ASP A 33 -8.51 -14.90 8.54
CA ASP A 33 -8.12 -15.75 7.40
C ASP A 33 -8.24 -15.02 6.05
N TYR A 34 -8.40 -13.70 6.06
CA TYR A 34 -8.54 -12.91 4.84
C TYR A 34 -7.26 -12.97 4.00
N PHE A 35 -7.45 -13.01 2.67
CA PHE A 35 -6.42 -12.58 1.74
C PHE A 35 -6.32 -11.05 1.81
N ILE A 36 -5.10 -10.54 1.74
CA ILE A 36 -4.78 -9.14 1.96
C ILE A 36 -4.05 -8.64 0.71
N ARG A 37 -4.67 -7.73 -0.03
CA ARG A 37 -4.00 -7.00 -1.10
C ARG A 37 -3.64 -5.60 -0.64
N VAL A 38 -2.36 -5.25 -0.75
CA VAL A 38 -1.88 -3.89 -0.49
C VAL A 38 -1.76 -3.16 -1.83
N GLU A 39 -2.46 -2.03 -1.95
CA GLU A 39 -2.49 -1.23 -3.17
C GLU A 39 -1.78 0.11 -2.96
N GLY A 40 -0.76 0.40 -3.77
CA GLY A 40 -0.05 1.67 -3.75
C GLY A 40 -0.56 2.61 -4.83
N HIS A 41 -0.68 3.90 -4.50
CA HIS A 41 -1.13 4.93 -5.42
C HIS A 41 -0.31 6.22 -5.29
N THR A 42 -0.23 6.97 -6.40
CA THR A 42 0.38 8.29 -6.48
C THR A 42 -0.65 9.34 -6.90
N ASP A 43 -0.22 10.60 -6.96
CA ASP A 43 -0.92 11.62 -7.75
C ASP A 43 -0.35 11.65 -9.18
N ASN A 44 -0.91 12.52 -10.02
CA ASN A 44 -0.53 12.66 -11.42
C ASN A 44 0.74 13.49 -11.66
N ILE A 45 1.52 13.83 -10.62
CA ILE A 45 2.82 14.48 -10.82
C ILE A 45 3.81 13.37 -11.14
N PRO A 46 4.49 13.41 -12.30
CA PRO A 46 5.46 12.39 -12.65
C PRO A 46 6.64 12.41 -11.66
N ILE A 47 7.00 11.23 -11.15
CA ILE A 47 8.30 11.02 -10.52
C ILE A 47 9.29 10.47 -11.54
N ASN A 48 10.54 10.93 -11.45
CA ASN A 48 11.66 10.37 -12.19
C ASN A 48 12.92 10.62 -11.36
N ASN A 49 13.37 9.60 -10.64
CA ASN A 49 14.61 9.64 -9.88
C ASN A 49 15.35 8.28 -10.00
N PRO A 50 16.62 8.18 -9.56
CA PRO A 50 17.39 6.95 -9.72
C PRO A 50 16.79 5.69 -9.08
N GLU A 51 15.94 5.84 -8.06
CA GLU A 51 15.27 4.74 -7.37
C GLU A 51 13.93 4.38 -8.04
N PHE A 52 13.19 5.39 -8.52
CA PHE A 52 11.85 5.26 -9.09
C PHE A 52 11.77 6.01 -10.43
N PRO A 53 11.89 5.32 -11.57
CA PRO A 53 11.83 5.93 -12.88
C PRO A 53 10.41 6.38 -13.27
N SER A 54 9.36 5.83 -12.65
CA SER A 54 7.98 6.30 -12.81
C SER A 54 7.12 6.09 -11.56
N ASN A 55 5.88 6.60 -11.62
CA ASN A 55 4.89 6.41 -10.58
C ASN A 55 4.48 4.93 -10.41
N TRP A 56 4.68 4.10 -11.43
CA TRP A 56 4.44 2.66 -11.34
C TRP A 56 5.43 2.01 -10.37
N GLU A 57 6.73 2.30 -10.49
CA GLU A 57 7.74 1.73 -9.60
C GLU A 57 7.57 2.26 -8.18
N LEU A 58 7.33 3.56 -7.99
CA LEU A 58 7.11 4.13 -6.66
C LEU A 58 5.90 3.51 -5.96
N SER A 59 4.75 3.46 -6.63
CA SER A 59 3.52 2.92 -6.04
C SER A 59 3.66 1.44 -5.70
N THR A 60 4.23 0.65 -6.60
CA THR A 60 4.47 -0.78 -6.38
C THR A 60 5.45 -1.02 -5.24
N ALA A 61 6.56 -0.28 -5.18
CA ALA A 61 7.56 -0.41 -4.12
C ALA A 61 6.98 -0.10 -2.74
N ARG A 62 6.11 0.92 -2.64
CA ARG A 62 5.40 1.23 -1.39
C ARG A 62 4.53 0.08 -0.92
N ALA A 63 3.72 -0.48 -1.81
CA ALA A 63 2.88 -1.63 -1.48
C ALA A 63 3.71 -2.85 -1.05
N VAL A 64 4.78 -3.17 -1.80
CA VAL A 64 5.70 -4.28 -1.48
C VAL A 64 6.35 -4.10 -0.12
N ASN A 65 6.76 -2.89 0.25
CA ASN A 65 7.41 -2.66 1.55
C ASN A 65 6.45 -2.88 2.73
N ILE A 66 5.15 -2.59 2.57
CA ILE A 66 4.14 -2.90 3.57
C ILE A 66 3.88 -4.40 3.64
N VAL A 67 3.80 -5.11 2.51
CA VAL A 67 3.70 -6.57 2.48
C VAL A 67 4.89 -7.21 3.20
N LYS A 68 6.11 -6.76 2.92
CA LYS A 68 7.32 -7.24 3.62
C LYS A 68 7.25 -7.01 5.13
N TYR A 69 6.75 -5.85 5.54
CA TYR A 69 6.53 -5.54 6.95
C TYR A 69 5.50 -6.48 7.61
N PHE A 70 4.38 -6.75 6.93
CA PHE A 70 3.35 -7.67 7.41
C PHE A 70 3.87 -9.11 7.56
N VAL A 71 4.77 -9.54 6.68
CA VAL A 71 5.45 -10.85 6.82
C VAL A 71 6.42 -10.83 8.00
N SER A 72 7.32 -9.83 8.09
CA SER A 72 8.42 -9.87 9.06
C SER A 72 8.00 -9.52 10.49
N GLU A 73 7.16 -8.51 10.65
CA GLU A 73 6.74 -8.00 11.96
C GLU A 73 5.34 -8.45 12.36
N GLY A 74 4.48 -8.75 11.37
CA GLY A 74 3.10 -9.13 11.60
C GLY A 74 2.83 -10.63 11.69
N ASP A 75 3.81 -11.46 11.34
CA ASP A 75 3.68 -12.93 11.25
C ASP A 75 2.47 -13.36 10.39
N ILE A 76 2.21 -12.60 9.32
CA ILE A 76 1.15 -12.91 8.36
C ILE A 76 1.73 -13.79 7.25
N SER A 77 1.10 -14.94 7.03
CA SER A 77 1.49 -15.89 5.98
C SER A 77 1.62 -15.20 4.61
N PRO A 78 2.78 -15.30 3.92
CA PRO A 78 2.99 -14.70 2.60
C PRO A 78 1.97 -15.14 1.54
N GLU A 79 1.43 -16.35 1.65
CA GLU A 79 0.42 -16.91 0.75
C GLU A 79 -0.89 -16.14 0.79
N ARG A 80 -1.13 -15.38 1.88
CA ARG A 80 -2.31 -14.52 2.03
C ARG A 80 -2.08 -13.12 1.47
N LEU A 81 -0.86 -12.76 1.08
CA LEU A 81 -0.47 -11.38 0.79
C LEU A 81 -0.21 -11.16 -0.69
N SER A 82 -0.66 -10.01 -1.19
CA SER A 82 -0.30 -9.51 -2.52
C SER A 82 -0.06 -8.01 -2.50
N ALA A 83 0.72 -7.52 -3.46
CA ALA A 83 0.98 -6.09 -3.64
C ALA A 83 0.61 -5.68 -5.08
N ALA A 84 -0.01 -4.52 -5.23
CA ALA A 84 -0.30 -3.91 -6.51
C ALA A 84 0.08 -2.42 -6.49
N GLY A 85 0.72 -1.92 -7.54
CA GLY A 85 0.91 -0.49 -7.76
C GLY A 85 0.00 -0.03 -8.89
N TYR A 86 -0.71 1.08 -8.67
CA TYR A 86 -1.63 1.65 -9.67
C TYR A 86 -1.20 3.01 -10.19
N ALA A 87 -0.02 3.52 -9.79
CA ALA A 87 0.41 4.87 -10.10
C ALA A 87 -0.73 5.88 -9.82
N ASP A 88 -1.04 6.75 -10.78
CA ASP A 88 -2.10 7.75 -10.75
C ASP A 88 -3.39 7.33 -11.47
N SER A 89 -3.48 6.07 -11.91
CA SER A 89 -4.60 5.56 -12.73
C SER A 89 -5.93 5.41 -11.98
N LYS A 90 -5.88 5.36 -10.64
CA LYS A 90 -7.06 5.24 -9.76
C LYS A 90 -7.12 6.42 -8.76
N PRO A 91 -7.42 7.66 -9.20
CA PRO A 91 -7.58 8.78 -8.28
C PRO A 91 -8.90 8.65 -7.50
N VAL A 92 -8.87 8.92 -6.19
CA VAL A 92 -10.08 9.00 -5.35
C VAL A 92 -10.73 10.39 -5.42
N VAL A 93 -9.94 11.40 -5.80
CA VAL A 93 -10.39 12.79 -6.02
C VAL A 93 -9.68 13.40 -7.23
N PRO A 94 -10.24 14.42 -7.92
CA PRO A 94 -9.58 15.04 -9.06
C PRO A 94 -8.22 15.66 -8.72
N ASN A 95 -7.18 15.48 -9.52
CA ASN A 95 -5.80 15.97 -9.27
C ASN A 95 -5.61 17.50 -9.43
N VAL A 96 -6.62 18.31 -9.11
CA VAL A 96 -6.66 19.75 -9.40
C VAL A 96 -5.98 20.63 -8.35
N SER A 97 -5.86 20.15 -7.10
CA SER A 97 -5.29 20.92 -5.99
C SER A 97 -4.19 20.14 -5.25
N LYS A 98 -3.34 20.84 -4.49
CA LYS A 98 -2.34 20.19 -3.62
C LYS A 98 -3.00 19.26 -2.60
N GLY A 99 -4.14 19.66 -2.04
CA GLY A 99 -4.92 18.86 -1.09
C GLY A 99 -5.47 17.58 -1.73
N ASN A 100 -6.04 17.69 -2.92
CA ASN A 100 -6.58 16.52 -3.63
C ASN A 100 -5.48 15.53 -4.01
N ARG A 101 -4.36 16.04 -4.52
CA ARG A 101 -3.20 15.21 -4.84
C ARG A 101 -2.68 14.46 -3.62
N ALA A 102 -2.64 15.11 -2.45
CA ALA A 102 -2.24 14.44 -1.21
C ALA A 102 -3.17 13.28 -0.81
N GLN A 103 -4.47 13.36 -1.10
CA GLN A 103 -5.40 12.25 -0.86
C GLN A 103 -5.18 11.10 -1.85
N ASN A 104 -4.82 11.40 -3.10
CA ASN A 104 -4.52 10.37 -4.10
C ASN A 104 -3.20 9.63 -3.85
N ARG A 105 -2.24 10.24 -3.15
CA ARG A 105 -1.03 9.56 -2.66
C ARG A 105 -1.38 8.77 -1.40
N ARG A 106 -1.77 7.50 -1.58
CA ARG A 106 -2.17 6.61 -0.48
C ARG A 106 -1.72 5.17 -0.70
N VAL A 107 -1.77 4.41 0.39
CA VAL A 107 -1.76 2.94 0.36
C VAL A 107 -3.11 2.44 0.88
N GLU A 108 -3.74 1.53 0.16
CA GLU A 108 -4.98 0.86 0.54
C GLU A 108 -4.68 -0.59 0.92
N ILE A 109 -5.46 -1.14 1.85
CA ILE A 109 -5.32 -2.52 2.33
C ILE A 109 -6.69 -3.15 2.18
N ILE A 110 -6.80 -4.03 1.20
CA ILE A 110 -8.03 -4.67 0.79
C ILE A 110 -8.07 -6.06 1.41
N LEU A 111 -9.18 -6.37 2.10
CA LEU A 111 -9.45 -7.68 2.66
C LEU A 111 -10.37 -8.44 1.72
N GLU A 112 -9.94 -9.63 1.31
CA GLU A 112 -10.67 -10.47 0.37
C GLU A 112 -11.00 -11.81 1.02
N PHE A 113 -12.26 -12.22 0.87
CA PHE A 113 -12.70 -13.54 1.30
C PHE A 113 -12.14 -14.57 0.32
N LYS A 114 -11.74 -15.73 0.85
CA LYS A 114 -11.55 -16.91 0.01
C LYS A 114 -12.93 -17.34 -0.47
N GLU A 115 -13.29 -17.07 -1.72
CA GLU A 115 -14.41 -17.78 -2.33
C GLU A 115 -14.08 -19.28 -2.28
N GLY A 116 -14.91 -20.04 -1.56
CA GLY A 116 -14.84 -21.49 -1.62
C GLY A 116 -15.05 -21.87 -3.08
N LYS A 117 -14.09 -22.60 -3.67
CA LYS A 117 -14.35 -23.25 -4.96
C LYS A 117 -15.57 -24.14 -4.75
N GLU A 118 -16.71 -23.79 -5.34
CA GLU A 118 -17.75 -24.78 -5.59
C GLU A 118 -17.11 -25.86 -6.47
N ASN A 119 -17.01 -27.06 -5.91
CA ASN A 119 -16.45 -28.21 -6.60
C ASN A 119 -17.35 -28.52 -7.80
N GLY A 120 -16.83 -28.29 -9.01
CA GLY A 120 -17.36 -28.90 -10.23
C GLY A 120 -16.94 -30.35 -10.35
#